data_AF-A0A2M8E0V7-F1
#
_entry.id   AF-A0A2M8E0V7-F1
#
_cell.length_a   1.000
_cell.length_b   1.000
_cell.length_c   1.000
_cell.angle_alpha   90.00
_cell.angle_beta   90.00
_cell.angle_gamma   90.00
#
_symmetry.space_group_name_H-M   'P 1'
#
loop_
_entity.id
_entity.type
_entity.pdbx_description
1 polymer ?
#
loop_
_entity_poly.entity_id
_entity_poly.type
_entity_poly.pdbx_seq_one_letter_code
_entity_poly.pdbx_strand_id
1 'polypeptide(L)'
;MDKPTDTPPSTRASGAEDLRLLRFFSTASLVAFLVVAVLLGYVFKTLSVDNLVNGYQSEHVNHARIIANETWDDHFGPLITITAPLPSDQLAASPHIAEIDQHIKKLLEGTKIFKIKVYDLKGRTIYSTDLRQIGQDKSANAGVIAALQGQSSSALVHHDQLSTFEGELT
;
A
#
# COMPACT_ATOMS: atom_id res chain seq x y z
N MET A 1 -88.73 27.48 -27.44
CA MET A 1 -87.73 28.49 -27.04
C MET A 1 -86.87 27.84 -25.97
N ASP A 2 -85.72 27.34 -26.39
CA ASP A 2 -84.78 26.53 -25.62
C ASP A 2 -84.04 27.33 -24.54
N LYS A 3 -83.83 26.73 -23.37
CA LYS A 3 -82.95 27.25 -22.31
C LYS A 3 -81.73 26.31 -22.19
N PRO A 4 -80.50 26.84 -22.11
CA PRO A 4 -79.30 26.03 -22.26
C PRO A 4 -79.00 25.19 -21.01
N THR A 5 -78.54 23.97 -21.25
CA THR A 5 -78.00 23.04 -20.26
C THR A 5 -76.57 23.43 -19.88
N ASP A 6 -76.37 23.88 -18.64
CA ASP A 6 -75.04 24.03 -18.04
C ASP A 6 -74.51 22.65 -17.61
N THR A 7 -73.48 22.16 -18.30
CA THR A 7 -72.64 21.04 -17.84
C THR A 7 -71.50 21.57 -16.97
N PRO A 8 -71.29 21.04 -15.75
CA PRO A 8 -70.18 21.47 -14.91
C PRO A 8 -68.83 20.92 -15.42
N PRO A 9 -67.71 21.62 -15.19
CA PRO A 9 -66.41 21.24 -15.73
C PRO A 9 -65.84 20.00 -15.04
N SER A 10 -65.21 19.14 -15.85
CA SER A 10 -64.56 17.88 -15.48
C SER A 10 -63.25 18.09 -14.69
N THR A 11 -63.31 18.64 -13.47
CA THR A 11 -62.10 19.00 -12.69
C THR A 11 -61.43 17.82 -11.97
N ARG A 12 -62.08 16.65 -11.85
CA ARG A 12 -61.56 15.53 -11.04
C ARG A 12 -60.46 14.68 -11.71
N ALA A 13 -60.33 14.70 -13.04
CA ALA A 13 -59.34 13.88 -13.76
C ALA A 13 -57.93 14.50 -13.75
N SER A 14 -57.83 15.84 -13.80
CA SER A 14 -56.55 16.55 -13.90
C SER A 14 -55.63 16.34 -12.69
N GLY A 15 -56.19 16.34 -11.47
CA GLY A 15 -55.37 16.23 -10.25
C GLY A 15 -54.76 14.84 -10.02
N ALA A 16 -55.38 13.77 -10.53
CA ALA A 16 -54.85 12.42 -10.40
C ALA A 16 -53.73 12.12 -11.42
N GLU A 17 -53.84 12.70 -12.62
CA GLU A 17 -52.83 12.65 -13.68
C GLU A 17 -51.56 13.42 -13.26
N ASP A 18 -51.72 14.64 -12.71
CA ASP A 18 -50.60 15.46 -12.20
C ASP A 18 -49.83 14.75 -11.07
N LEU A 19 -50.54 14.14 -10.12
CA LEU A 19 -49.91 13.40 -9.01
C LEU A 19 -49.17 12.13 -9.48
N ARG A 20 -49.63 11.48 -10.56
CA ARG A 20 -48.93 10.34 -11.18
C ARG A 20 -47.66 10.79 -11.90
N LEU A 21 -47.70 11.90 -12.64
CA LEU A 21 -46.50 12.48 -13.26
C LEU A 21 -45.47 12.85 -12.19
N LEU A 22 -45.88 13.57 -11.14
CA LEU A 22 -44.99 13.98 -10.05
C LEU A 22 -44.30 12.79 -9.37
N ARG A 23 -45.03 11.69 -9.12
CA ARG A 23 -44.46 10.46 -8.54
C ARG A 23 -43.51 9.74 -9.49
N PHE A 24 -43.83 9.70 -10.79
CA PHE A 24 -42.97 9.07 -11.79
C PHE A 24 -41.67 9.86 -11.98
N PHE A 25 -41.76 11.18 -12.08
CA PHE A 25 -40.60 12.07 -12.14
C PHE A 25 -39.73 11.95 -10.89
N SER A 26 -40.33 11.96 -9.70
CA SER A 26 -39.58 11.81 -8.44
C SER A 26 -38.85 10.46 -8.36
N THR A 27 -39.50 9.37 -8.77
CA THR A 27 -38.88 8.03 -8.76
C THR A 27 -37.77 7.93 -9.81
N ALA A 28 -37.99 8.43 -11.03
CA ALA A 28 -36.99 8.43 -12.08
C ALA A 28 -35.77 9.29 -11.71
N SER A 29 -35.99 10.48 -11.12
CA SER A 29 -34.92 11.33 -10.62
C SER A 29 -34.15 10.68 -9.47
N LEU A 30 -34.83 10.03 -8.52
CA LEU A 30 -34.16 9.32 -7.43
C LEU A 30 -33.26 8.20 -7.97
N VAL A 31 -33.76 7.41 -8.92
CA VAL A 31 -32.97 6.36 -9.57
C VAL A 31 -31.79 6.95 -10.31
N ALA A 32 -31.98 8.04 -11.06
CA ALA A 32 -30.90 8.73 -11.76
C ALA A 32 -29.83 9.25 -10.78
N PHE A 33 -30.24 9.85 -9.66
CA PHE A 33 -29.32 10.30 -8.61
C PHE A 33 -28.55 9.13 -7.98
N LEU A 34 -29.21 8.00 -7.70
CA LEU A 34 -28.55 6.82 -7.17
C LEU A 34 -27.53 6.26 -8.15
N VAL A 35 -27.87 6.18 -9.44
CA VAL A 35 -26.96 5.71 -10.49
C VAL A 35 -25.74 6.63 -10.56
N VAL A 36 -25.94 7.95 -10.60
CA VAL A 36 -24.83 8.91 -10.61
C VAL A 36 -23.99 8.78 -9.35
N ALA A 37 -24.60 8.69 -8.16
CA ALA A 37 -23.88 8.56 -6.90
C ALA A 37 -23.04 7.28 -6.83
N VAL A 38 -23.58 6.15 -7.27
CA VAL A 38 -22.85 4.87 -7.33
C VAL A 38 -21.70 4.96 -8.34
N LEU A 39 -21.95 5.54 -9.52
CA LEU A 39 -20.94 5.67 -10.56
C LEU A 39 -19.81 6.60 -10.12
N LEU A 40 -20.15 7.72 -9.48
CA LEU A 40 -19.17 8.66 -8.92
C LEU A 40 -18.40 8.02 -7.75
N GLY A 41 -19.07 7.27 -6.88
CA GLY A 41 -18.44 6.52 -5.79
C GLY A 41 -17.47 5.46 -6.30
N TYR A 42 -17.82 4.74 -7.37
CA TYR A 42 -16.95 3.78 -8.02
C TYR A 42 -15.71 4.45 -8.62
N VAL A 43 -15.90 5.52 -9.40
CA VAL A 43 -14.78 6.30 -9.99
C VAL A 43 -13.87 6.85 -8.89
N PHE A 44 -14.44 7.42 -7.83
CA PHE A 44 -13.68 7.96 -6.71
C PHE A 44 -12.89 6.87 -5.97
N LYS A 45 -13.49 5.70 -5.73
CA LYS A 45 -12.79 4.57 -5.11
C LYS A 45 -11.57 4.13 -5.94
N THR A 46 -11.75 3.97 -7.25
CA THR A 46 -10.67 3.56 -8.16
C THR A 46 -9.56 4.62 -8.23
N LEU A 47 -9.94 5.91 -8.26
CA LEU A 47 -8.96 6.99 -8.35
C LEU A 47 -8.21 7.26 -7.05
N SER A 48 -8.87 7.18 -5.90
CA SER A 48 -8.31 7.60 -4.62
C SER A 48 -7.70 6.46 -3.81
N VAL A 49 -8.20 5.23 -3.90
CA VAL A 49 -7.68 4.14 -3.06
C VAL A 49 -6.60 3.37 -3.80
N ASP A 50 -6.90 2.91 -5.01
CA ASP A 50 -5.99 2.01 -5.73
C ASP A 50 -4.72 2.74 -6.20
N ASN A 51 -4.84 3.98 -6.68
CA ASN A 51 -3.66 4.74 -7.10
C ASN A 51 -2.77 5.18 -5.94
N LEU A 52 -3.34 5.45 -4.76
CA LEU A 52 -2.55 5.78 -3.57
C LEU A 52 -1.87 4.54 -3.00
N VAL A 53 -2.50 3.37 -2.97
CA VAL A 53 -1.85 2.17 -2.43
C VAL A 53 -0.81 1.63 -3.42
N ASN A 54 -1.16 1.48 -4.70
CA ASN A 54 -0.27 0.90 -5.70
C ASN A 54 0.89 1.84 -6.07
N GLY A 55 0.64 3.15 -6.11
CA GLY A 55 1.68 4.15 -6.32
C GLY A 55 2.76 4.10 -5.24
N TYR A 56 2.36 4.08 -3.97
CA TYR A 56 3.33 4.03 -2.86
C TYR A 56 4.04 2.68 -2.76
N GLN A 57 3.34 1.58 -3.03
CA GLN A 57 3.96 0.25 -2.99
C GLN A 57 5.01 0.08 -4.09
N SER A 58 4.72 0.53 -5.31
CA SER A 58 5.66 0.44 -6.44
C SER A 58 6.91 1.33 -6.24
N GLU A 59 6.78 2.50 -5.63
CA GLU A 59 7.93 3.36 -5.33
C GLU A 59 8.92 2.71 -4.36
N HIS A 60 8.43 2.04 -3.31
CA HIS A 60 9.31 1.35 -2.35
C HIS A 60 10.12 0.22 -2.98
N VAL A 61 9.51 -0.58 -3.88
CA VAL A 61 10.24 -1.62 -4.63
C VAL A 61 11.31 -0.99 -5.50
N ASN A 62 10.99 0.12 -6.17
CA ASN A 62 11.93 0.80 -7.04
C ASN A 62 13.12 1.39 -6.27
N HIS A 63 12.87 2.03 -5.11
CA HIS A 63 13.93 2.52 -4.24
C HIS A 63 14.83 1.41 -3.72
N ALA A 64 14.25 0.30 -3.23
CA ALA A 64 15.01 -0.84 -2.76
C ALA A 64 15.87 -1.44 -3.89
N ARG A 65 15.33 -1.52 -5.11
CA ARG A 65 16.07 -2.00 -6.29
C ARG A 65 17.20 -1.06 -6.68
N ILE A 66 16.99 0.26 -6.67
CA ILE A 66 18.04 1.24 -6.98
C ILE A 66 19.18 1.14 -5.96
N ILE A 67 18.85 1.10 -4.66
CA ILE A 67 19.86 0.96 -3.61
C ILE A 67 20.61 -0.37 -3.76
N ALA A 68 19.89 -1.47 -3.97
CA ALA A 68 20.52 -2.77 -4.19
C ALA A 68 21.47 -2.72 -5.39
N ASN A 69 21.02 -2.20 -6.55
CA ASN A 69 21.87 -2.12 -7.74
C ASN A 69 23.13 -1.28 -7.52
N GLU A 70 23.04 -0.18 -6.78
CA GLU A 70 24.19 0.68 -6.47
C GLU A 70 25.17 0.04 -5.48
N THR A 71 24.66 -0.72 -4.50
CA THR A 71 25.46 -1.16 -3.35
C THR A 71 25.82 -2.65 -3.38
N TRP A 72 25.22 -3.44 -4.26
CA TRP A 72 25.39 -4.89 -4.24
C TRP A 72 26.83 -5.32 -4.52
N ASP A 73 27.40 -4.89 -5.65
CA ASP A 73 28.70 -5.38 -6.09
C ASP A 73 29.84 -4.87 -5.19
N ASP A 74 29.78 -3.61 -4.77
CA ASP A 74 30.86 -2.97 -4.01
C ASP A 74 30.77 -3.18 -2.49
N HIS A 75 29.57 -3.40 -1.94
CA HIS A 75 29.35 -3.43 -0.49
C HIS A 75 28.69 -4.72 0.00
N PHE A 76 27.46 -5.03 -0.44
CA PHE A 76 26.68 -6.12 0.16
C PHE A 76 27.12 -7.53 -0.27
N GLY A 77 27.50 -7.73 -1.54
CA GLY A 77 28.01 -9.00 -2.05
C GLY A 77 29.28 -9.47 -1.32
N PRO A 78 30.32 -8.62 -1.21
CA PRO A 78 31.50 -8.92 -0.41
C PRO A 78 31.16 -9.17 1.07
N LEU A 79 30.24 -8.38 1.65
CA LEU A 79 29.83 -8.52 3.03
C LEU A 79 29.23 -9.91 3.32
N ILE A 80 28.38 -10.44 2.44
CA ILE A 80 27.82 -11.80 2.58
C ILE A 80 28.94 -12.83 2.72
N THR A 81 29.99 -12.71 1.90
CA THR A 81 31.10 -13.65 1.86
C THR A 81 31.97 -13.55 3.12
N ILE A 82 32.31 -12.32 3.54
CA ILE A 82 33.15 -12.04 4.71
C ILE A 82 32.42 -12.43 6.00
N THR A 83 31.10 -12.24 6.04
CA THR A 83 30.27 -12.51 7.22
C THR A 83 29.78 -13.94 7.33
N ALA A 84 29.81 -14.73 6.26
CA ALA A 84 29.38 -16.14 6.28
C ALA A 84 30.03 -16.99 7.40
N PRO A 85 31.35 -16.89 7.68
CA PRO A 85 31.97 -17.66 8.76
C PRO A 85 31.83 -17.01 10.16
N LEU A 86 31.43 -15.74 10.24
CA LEU A 86 31.33 -15.03 11.51
C LEU A 86 30.10 -15.49 12.30
N PRO A 87 30.24 -15.73 13.62
CA PRO A 87 29.10 -16.00 14.47
C PRO A 87 28.25 -14.73 14.65
N SER A 88 26.95 -14.93 14.88
CA SER A 88 25.95 -13.85 14.82
C SER A 88 26.21 -12.70 15.79
N ASP A 89 26.73 -13.02 16.97
CA ASP A 89 27.08 -12.09 18.05
C ASP A 89 28.26 -11.17 17.70
N GLN A 90 29.12 -11.57 16.75
CA GLN A 90 30.30 -10.82 16.34
C GLN A 90 30.08 -10.00 15.06
N LEU A 91 28.97 -10.23 14.34
CA LEU A 91 28.66 -9.52 13.09
C LEU A 91 28.59 -8.01 13.27
N ALA A 92 27.83 -7.55 14.28
CA ALA A 92 27.63 -6.13 14.55
C ALA A 92 28.94 -5.40 14.90
N ALA A 93 29.93 -6.12 15.44
CA ALA A 93 31.22 -5.55 15.82
C ALA A 93 32.25 -5.55 14.65
N SER A 94 31.89 -6.09 13.48
CA SER A 94 32.79 -6.15 12.33
C SER A 94 33.09 -4.74 11.79
N PRO A 95 34.36 -4.38 11.53
CA PRO A 95 34.73 -3.10 10.92
C PRO A 95 34.02 -2.84 9.58
N HIS A 96 33.76 -3.89 8.81
CA HIS A 96 33.06 -3.82 7.52
C HIS A 96 31.61 -3.31 7.68
N ILE A 97 30.95 -3.60 8.81
CA ILE A 97 29.62 -3.08 9.08
C ILE A 97 29.66 -1.57 9.30
N ALA A 98 30.67 -1.06 10.02
CA ALA A 98 30.81 0.37 10.27
C ALA A 98 31.06 1.16 8.97
N GLU A 99 31.89 0.61 8.06
CA GLU A 99 32.17 1.22 6.76
C GLU A 99 30.91 1.30 5.89
N ILE A 100 30.17 0.19 5.78
CA ILE A 100 28.92 0.14 5.01
C ILE A 100 27.86 1.02 5.64
N ASP A 101 27.76 1.06 6.97
CA ASP A 101 26.79 1.90 7.68
C ASP A 101 26.98 3.39 7.38
N GLN A 102 28.22 3.88 7.29
CA GLN A 102 28.50 5.24 6.87
C GLN A 102 28.07 5.52 5.44
N HIS A 103 28.36 4.60 4.52
CA HIS A 103 27.98 4.72 3.11
C HIS A 103 26.45 4.73 2.95
N ILE A 104 25.75 3.80 3.59
CA ILE A 104 24.28 3.71 3.53
C ILE A 104 23.64 4.94 4.17
N LYS A 105 24.11 5.42 5.33
CA LYS A 105 23.58 6.65 5.94
C LYS A 105 23.65 7.85 5.01
N LYS A 106 24.77 7.98 4.28
CA LYS A 106 24.93 9.04 3.26
C LYS A 106 23.98 8.83 2.08
N LEU A 107 23.80 7.60 1.62
CA LEU A 107 22.87 7.27 0.53
C LEU A 107 21.41 7.55 0.90
N LEU A 108 21.05 7.38 2.17
CA LEU A 108 19.69 7.64 2.68
C LEU A 108 19.42 9.10 3.03
N GLU A 109 20.47 9.94 3.07
CA GLU A 109 20.33 11.36 3.39
C GLU A 109 19.40 12.05 2.37
N GLY A 110 18.37 12.75 2.87
CA GLY A 110 17.36 13.39 2.03
C GLY A 110 16.29 12.46 1.45
N THR A 111 16.32 11.16 1.74
CA THR A 111 15.27 10.21 1.32
C THR A 111 14.18 10.04 2.39
N LYS A 112 13.05 9.43 2.03
CA LYS A 112 11.98 9.04 2.96
C LYS A 112 12.13 7.60 3.49
N ILE A 113 13.30 6.99 3.33
CA ILE A 113 13.54 5.60 3.70
C ILE A 113 13.93 5.53 5.17
N PHE A 114 13.12 4.84 5.97
CA PHE A 114 13.32 4.78 7.42
C PHE A 114 14.35 3.74 7.85
N LYS A 115 14.35 2.56 7.21
CA LYS A 115 15.21 1.44 7.60
C LYS A 115 15.57 0.58 6.38
N ILE A 116 16.80 0.09 6.37
CA ILE A 116 17.25 -0.94 5.43
C ILE A 116 17.74 -2.15 6.21
N LYS A 117 17.49 -3.32 5.66
CA LYS A 117 18.00 -4.60 6.15
C LYS A 117 18.44 -5.45 4.97
N VAL A 118 19.53 -6.18 5.17
CA VAL A 118 20.01 -7.18 4.22
C VAL A 118 20.09 -8.52 4.94
N TYR A 119 19.65 -9.56 4.25
CA TYR A 119 19.62 -10.93 4.77
C TYR A 119 20.51 -11.83 3.91
N ASP A 120 21.14 -12.82 4.53
CA ASP A 120 21.75 -13.92 3.77
C ASP A 120 20.71 -14.98 3.36
N LEU A 121 21.15 -15.98 2.59
CA LEU A 121 20.28 -17.06 2.11
C LEU A 121 19.72 -17.96 3.21
N LYS A 122 20.26 -17.86 4.44
CA LYS A 122 19.73 -18.56 5.61
C LYS A 122 18.72 -17.71 6.37
N GLY A 123 18.45 -16.48 5.94
CA GLY A 123 17.54 -15.54 6.58
C GLY A 123 18.16 -14.80 7.77
N ARG A 124 19.48 -14.85 7.96
CA ARG A 124 20.16 -14.09 9.00
C ARG A 124 20.35 -12.65 8.55
N THR A 125 20.11 -11.69 9.43
CA THR A 125 20.35 -10.27 9.17
C THR A 125 21.84 -9.97 9.15
N ILE A 126 22.42 -9.77 7.97
CA ILE A 126 23.85 -9.44 7.82
C ILE A 126 24.11 -7.93 7.95
N TYR A 127 23.11 -7.10 7.67
CA TYR A 127 23.20 -5.66 7.83
C TYR A 127 21.82 -5.08 8.19
N SER A 128 21.80 -4.07 9.05
CA SER A 128 20.64 -3.21 9.28
C SER A 128 21.10 -1.83 9.70
N THR A 129 20.34 -0.80 9.33
CA THR A 129 20.53 0.55 9.87
C THR A 129 20.23 0.62 11.38
N ASP A 130 19.50 -0.35 11.95
CA ASP A 130 19.45 -0.60 13.39
C ASP A 130 20.43 -1.72 13.75
N LEU A 131 21.62 -1.34 14.23
CA LEU A 131 22.72 -2.27 14.51
C LEU A 131 22.34 -3.41 15.48
N ARG A 132 21.34 -3.19 16.34
CA ARG A 132 20.85 -4.21 17.29
C ARG A 132 20.16 -5.39 16.60
N GLN A 133 19.78 -5.21 15.34
CA GLN A 133 19.11 -6.23 14.53
C GLN A 133 20.09 -7.10 13.72
N ILE A 134 21.36 -6.70 13.65
CA ILE A 134 22.40 -7.48 12.98
C ILE A 134 22.63 -8.80 13.74
N GLY A 135 22.72 -9.90 13.00
CA GLY A 135 22.89 -11.26 13.52
C GLY A 135 21.61 -11.95 13.96
N GLN A 136 20.47 -11.28 13.96
CA GLN A 136 19.18 -11.92 14.24
C GLN A 136 18.80 -12.91 13.14
N ASP A 137 18.15 -14.00 13.55
CA ASP A 137 17.55 -14.97 12.64
C ASP A 137 16.14 -14.51 12.25
N LYS A 138 15.93 -14.33 10.94
CA LYS A 138 14.64 -13.99 10.33
C LYS A 138 14.25 -15.01 9.24
N SER A 139 14.76 -16.24 9.31
CA SER A 139 14.41 -17.34 8.40
C SER A 139 12.90 -17.65 8.37
N ALA A 140 12.20 -17.46 9.48
CA ALA A 140 10.75 -17.65 9.59
C ALA A 140 9.93 -16.41 9.16
N ASN A 141 10.58 -15.31 8.77
CA ASN A 141 9.89 -14.10 8.37
C ASN A 141 9.26 -14.23 6.98
N ALA A 142 7.98 -13.88 6.84
CA ALA A 142 7.24 -14.00 5.58
C ALA A 142 7.88 -13.20 4.42
N GLY A 143 8.39 -12.00 4.69
CA GLY A 143 9.08 -11.17 3.70
C GLY A 143 10.41 -11.77 3.25
N VAL A 144 11.17 -12.37 4.17
CA VAL A 144 12.42 -13.10 3.86
C VAL A 144 12.12 -14.34 3.02
N ILE A 145 11.11 -15.13 3.42
CA ILE A 145 10.68 -16.33 2.67
C ILE A 145 10.27 -15.95 1.24
N ALA A 146 9.47 -14.89 1.06
CA ALA A 146 9.07 -14.42 -0.26
C ALA A 146 10.27 -13.96 -1.10
N ALA A 147 11.21 -13.21 -0.52
CA ALA A 147 12.41 -12.74 -1.21
C ALA A 147 13.32 -13.91 -1.67
N LEU A 148 13.47 -14.96 -0.84
CA LEU A 148 14.22 -16.16 -1.22
C LEU A 148 13.58 -16.93 -2.38
N GLN A 149 12.27 -16.76 -2.59
CA GLN A 149 11.53 -17.30 -3.74
C GLN A 149 11.60 -16.38 -4.97
N GLY A 150 12.37 -15.30 -4.93
CA GLY A 150 12.50 -14.32 -6.00
C GLY A 150 11.33 -13.34 -6.10
N GLN A 151 10.45 -13.30 -5.09
CA GLN A 151 9.33 -12.36 -5.06
C GLN A 151 9.74 -11.07 -4.37
N SER A 152 9.41 -9.92 -4.97
CA SER A 152 9.50 -8.62 -4.29
C SER A 152 8.13 -8.27 -3.74
N SER A 153 8.06 -8.03 -2.42
CA SER A 153 6.83 -7.59 -1.76
C SER A 153 6.95 -6.14 -1.34
N SER A 154 5.88 -5.37 -1.51
CA SER A 154 5.73 -4.05 -0.93
C SER A 154 4.37 -3.96 -0.25
N ALA A 155 4.36 -3.49 0.98
CA ALA A 155 3.17 -3.38 1.80
C ALA A 155 3.14 -2.01 2.47
N LEU A 156 1.95 -1.44 2.58
CA LEU A 156 1.71 -0.30 3.46
C LEU A 156 1.40 -0.86 4.84
N VAL A 157 2.37 -0.79 5.73
CA VAL A 157 2.22 -1.21 7.12
C VAL A 157 2.35 0.01 8.00
N HIS A 158 1.40 0.19 8.92
CA HIS A 158 1.49 1.22 9.94
C HIS A 158 2.66 0.86 10.88
N HIS A 159 3.33 1.85 11.47
CA HIS A 159 4.56 1.66 12.25
C HIS A 159 4.48 0.48 13.25
N ASP A 160 3.36 0.35 13.97
CA ASP A 160 3.16 -0.72 14.97
C ASP A 160 2.92 -2.11 14.34
N GLN A 161 2.43 -2.17 13.10
CA GLN A 161 2.23 -3.40 12.33
C GLN A 161 3.47 -3.79 11.51
N LEU A 162 4.48 -2.92 11.41
CA LEU A 162 5.76 -3.25 10.81
C LEU A 162 6.43 -4.38 11.59
N SER A 163 6.23 -4.44 12.92
CA SER A 163 6.58 -5.61 13.75
C SER A 163 5.81 -6.88 13.36
N THR A 164 4.55 -6.78 12.95
CA THR A 164 3.74 -7.93 12.49
C THR A 164 4.24 -8.46 11.14
N PHE A 165 4.68 -7.59 10.23
CA PHE A 165 5.38 -7.99 9.01
C PHE A 165 6.77 -8.58 9.31
N GLU A 166 7.47 -8.05 10.33
CA GLU A 166 8.78 -8.53 10.78
C GLU A 166 8.72 -9.80 11.65
N GLY A 167 7.52 -10.25 12.03
CA GLY A 167 7.26 -11.42 12.86
C GLY A 167 7.82 -11.27 14.27
N GLU A 168 6.97 -10.92 15.23
CA GLU A 168 7.21 -11.27 16.64
C GLU A 168 6.53 -12.61 16.95
N LEU A 169 7.35 -13.57 17.38
CA LEU A 169 6.88 -14.68 18.21
C LEU A 169 6.70 -14.11 19.61
N THR A 170 5.46 -14.13 20.09
CA THR A 170 5.19 -14.03 21.54
C THR A 170 5.63 -15.32 22.22
#